data_AF-A0A953RG25-F1
#
_entry.id   AF-A0A953RG25-F1
#
_cell.length_a   1.000
_cell.length_b   1.000
_cell.length_c   1.000
_cell.angle_alpha   90.00
_cell.angle_beta   90.00
_cell.angle_gamma   90.00
#
_symmetry.space_group_name_H-M   'P 1'
#
loop_
_entity.id
_entity.type
_entity.pdbx_description
1 polymer ?
#
loop_
_entity_poly.entity_id
_entity_poly.type
_entity_poly.pdbx_seq_one_letter_code
_entity_poly.pdbx_strand_id
1 'polypeptide(L)'
;MIEALVVTFFPVAFLAVLFTGGQLLRRRKIDMDGDAPIDRKLFYASKYLILVVWTAMVLDSWGVGVSFFNGPASLKRLALGVWALGFILLFIGRFGLGNSFRIGSPRESTRLRVDGLFRISRNPMYLGVYS
;
A
#
# COMPACT_ATOMS: atom_id res chain seq x y z
N MET A 1 -16.04 6.43 15.78
CA MET A 1 -16.64 5.85 14.57
C MET A 1 -15.98 6.32 13.28
N ILE A 2 -15.91 7.64 13.01
CA ILE A 2 -15.26 8.16 11.78
C ILE A 2 -13.81 7.67 11.64
N GLU A 3 -13.02 7.71 12.71
CA GLU A 3 -11.62 7.23 12.70
C GLU A 3 -11.53 5.77 12.23
N ALA A 4 -12.34 4.88 12.82
CA ALA A 4 -12.36 3.46 12.48
C ALA A 4 -12.76 3.22 11.02
N LEU A 5 -13.74 3.98 10.51
CA LEU A 5 -14.13 3.93 9.10
C LEU A 5 -12.97 4.34 8.19
N VAL A 6 -12.27 5.42 8.51
CA VAL A 6 -11.12 5.90 7.72
C VAL A 6 -9.97 4.88 7.74
N VAL A 7 -9.60 4.38 8.92
CA VAL A 7 -8.52 3.40 9.10
C VAL A 7 -8.84 2.09 8.37
N THR A 8 -10.12 1.71 8.26
CA THR A 8 -10.55 0.51 7.55
C THR A 8 -10.69 0.72 6.05
N PHE A 9 -11.32 1.82 5.63
CA PHE A 9 -11.68 2.08 4.24
C PHE A 9 -10.46 2.11 3.33
N PHE A 10 -9.41 2.83 3.72
CA PHE A 10 -8.23 3.03 2.87
C PHE A 10 -7.49 1.70 2.54
N PRO A 11 -7.09 0.86 3.52
CA PRO A 11 -6.52 -0.45 3.24
C PRO A 11 -7.44 -1.34 2.41
N VAL A 12 -8.73 -1.42 2.74
CA VAL A 12 -9.68 -2.29 2.04
C VAL A 12 -9.83 -1.84 0.59
N ALA A 13 -10.02 -0.54 0.34
CA ALA A 13 -10.10 0.03 -1.00
C ALA A 13 -8.81 -0.21 -1.79
N PHE A 14 -7.64 -0.06 -1.15
CA PHE A 14 -6.36 -0.29 -1.81
C PHE A 14 -6.17 -1.77 -2.18
N LEU A 15 -6.49 -2.70 -1.28
CA LEU A 15 -6.46 -4.13 -1.56
C LEU A 15 -7.44 -4.50 -2.67
N ALA A 16 -8.66 -3.97 -2.64
CA ALA A 16 -9.64 -4.17 -3.71
C ALA A 16 -9.09 -3.71 -5.06
N VAL A 17 -8.48 -2.53 -5.14
CA VAL A 17 -7.83 -2.02 -6.36
C VAL A 17 -6.65 -2.92 -6.78
N LEU A 18 -5.83 -3.38 -5.84
CA LEU A 18 -4.66 -4.20 -6.12
C LEU A 18 -5.07 -5.56 -6.71
N PHE A 19 -6.02 -6.26 -6.08
CA PHE A 19 -6.48 -7.57 -6.53
C PHE A 19 -7.34 -7.49 -7.78
N THR A 20 -8.28 -6.53 -7.86
CA THR A 20 -9.12 -6.34 -9.05
C THR A 20 -8.28 -5.90 -10.24
N GLY A 21 -7.35 -4.95 -10.03
CA GLY A 21 -6.40 -4.53 -11.05
C GLY A 21 -5.51 -5.67 -11.53
N GLY A 22 -5.08 -6.56 -10.62
CA GLY A 22 -4.33 -7.76 -10.96
C GLY A 22 -5.12 -8.76 -11.80
N GLN A 23 -6.37 -9.03 -11.43
CA GLN A 23 -7.25 -9.87 -12.23
C GLN A 23 -7.48 -9.28 -13.63
N LEU A 24 -7.70 -7.96 -13.72
CA LEU A 24 -7.91 -7.27 -15.00
C LEU A 24 -6.67 -7.31 -15.91
N LEU A 25 -5.47 -7.12 -15.34
CA LEU A 25 -4.22 -7.20 -16.09
C LEU A 25 -3.90 -8.63 -16.54
N ARG A 26 -4.16 -9.63 -15.69
CA ARG A 26 -4.02 -11.05 -16.07
C ARG A 26 -4.93 -11.43 -17.24
N ARG A 27 -6.16 -10.91 -17.29
CA ARG A 27 -7.06 -11.09 -18.46
C ARG A 27 -6.48 -10.50 -19.75
N ARG A 28 -5.61 -9.49 -19.66
CA ARG A 28 -4.87 -8.89 -20.78
C ARG A 28 -3.51 -9.54 -21.04
N LYS A 29 -3.23 -10.70 -20.41
CA LYS A 29 -1.94 -11.41 -20.47
C LYS A 29 -0.74 -10.58 -19.97
N ILE A 30 -0.99 -9.64 -19.06
CA ILE A 30 0.05 -8.85 -18.39
C ILE A 30 0.24 -9.45 -16.99
N ASP A 31 1.40 -10.05 -16.74
CA ASP A 31 1.73 -10.57 -15.42
C ASP A 31 2.16 -9.41 -14.49
N MET A 32 1.64 -9.41 -13.26
CA MET A 32 2.06 -8.47 -12.23
C MET A 32 3.20 -9.01 -11.39
N ASP A 33 3.41 -10.32 -11.38
CA ASP A 33 4.45 -10.94 -10.58
C ASP A 33 5.78 -10.91 -11.35
N GLY A 34 6.75 -10.23 -10.76
CA GLY A 34 8.12 -10.18 -11.25
C GLY A 34 8.99 -11.26 -10.61
N ASP A 35 10.28 -11.20 -10.89
CA ASP A 35 11.27 -12.04 -10.21
C ASP A 35 11.58 -11.47 -8.83
N ALA A 36 11.54 -12.33 -7.81
CA ALA A 36 11.94 -11.96 -6.48
C ALA A 36 13.47 -11.73 -6.47
N PRO A 37 13.97 -10.58 -5.97
CA PRO A 37 15.40 -10.28 -5.94
C PRO A 37 16.17 -11.09 -4.88
N ILE A 38 15.45 -11.75 -3.97
CA ILE A 38 15.96 -12.60 -2.90
C ILE A 38 15.11 -13.88 -2.87
N ASP A 39 15.31 -14.75 -1.86
CA ASP A 39 14.46 -15.92 -1.65
C ASP A 39 12.97 -15.55 -1.77
N ARG A 40 12.25 -16.31 -2.58
CA ARG A 40 10.87 -15.99 -2.96
C ARG A 40 9.96 -15.96 -1.73
N LYS A 41 10.12 -16.90 -0.80
CA LYS A 41 9.26 -16.96 0.40
C LYS A 41 9.52 -15.74 1.26
N LEU A 42 10.78 -15.41 1.52
CA LEU A 42 11.16 -14.25 2.30
C LEU A 42 10.70 -12.92 1.67
N PHE A 43 10.82 -12.80 0.34
CA PHE A 43 10.38 -11.62 -0.40
C PHE A 43 8.87 -11.37 -0.26
N TYR A 44 8.04 -12.38 -0.50
CA TYR A 44 6.60 -12.23 -0.38
C TYR A 44 6.16 -12.12 1.08
N ALA A 45 6.75 -12.88 2.00
CA ALA A 45 6.45 -12.78 3.43
C ALA A 45 6.69 -11.36 3.96
N SER A 46 7.84 -10.76 3.64
CA SER A 46 8.15 -9.39 4.08
C SER A 46 7.16 -8.35 3.52
N LYS A 47 6.67 -8.53 2.30
CA LYS A 47 5.62 -7.67 1.73
C LYS A 47 4.27 -7.83 2.43
N TYR A 48 3.89 -9.06 2.75
CA TYR A 48 2.60 -9.33 3.39
C TYR A 48 2.58 -8.98 4.88
N LEU A 49 3.73 -8.85 5.54
CA LEU A 49 3.80 -8.38 6.94
C LEU A 49 3.15 -7.00 7.14
N ILE A 50 3.10 -6.15 6.11
CA ILE A 50 2.41 -4.87 6.21
C ILE A 50 0.91 -5.05 6.52
N LEU A 51 0.30 -6.15 6.06
CA LEU A 51 -1.11 -6.43 6.33
C LEU A 51 -1.35 -6.72 7.81
N VAL A 52 -0.36 -7.27 8.52
CA VAL A 52 -0.44 -7.48 9.97
C VAL A 52 -0.52 -6.14 10.68
N VAL A 53 0.34 -5.18 10.30
CA VAL A 53 0.35 -3.82 10.85
C VAL A 53 -0.98 -3.12 10.59
N TRP A 54 -1.47 -3.16 9.34
CA TRP A 54 -2.75 -2.55 8.98
C TRP A 54 -3.93 -3.19 9.72
N THR A 55 -3.93 -4.52 9.85
CA THR A 55 -4.97 -5.24 10.60
C THR A 55 -4.96 -4.86 12.07
N ALA A 56 -3.78 -4.78 12.70
CA ALA A 56 -3.66 -4.34 14.09
C ALA A 56 -4.23 -2.94 14.29
N MET A 57 -3.94 -2.00 13.39
CA MET A 57 -4.49 -0.64 13.44
C MET A 57 -6.01 -0.61 13.26
N VAL A 58 -6.55 -1.42 12.32
CA VAL A 58 -8.00 -1.56 12.14
C VAL A 58 -8.63 -2.09 13.42
N LEU A 59 -8.16 -3.22 13.95
CA LEU A 59 -8.69 -3.85 15.16
C LEU A 59 -8.66 -2.87 16.35
N ASP A 60 -7.55 -2.17 16.54
CA ASP A 60 -7.44 -1.18 17.61
C ASP A 60 -8.43 -0.01 17.43
N SER A 61 -8.61 0.48 16.20
CA SER A 61 -9.58 1.54 15.90
C SER A 61 -11.04 1.14 16.18
N TRP A 62 -11.33 -0.16 16.14
CA TRP A 62 -12.63 -0.76 16.51
C TRP A 62 -12.72 -1.13 17.99
N GLY A 63 -11.70 -0.83 18.80
CA GLY A 63 -11.73 -1.01 20.25
C GLY A 63 -11.27 -2.37 20.75
N VAL A 64 -10.57 -3.16 19.93
CA VAL A 64 -10.07 -4.51 20.31
C VAL A 64 -8.86 -4.43 21.26
N GLY A 65 -8.32 -3.23 21.52
CA GLY A 65 -7.32 -3.01 22.58
C GLY A 65 -5.95 -3.61 22.25
N VAL A 66 -5.43 -3.34 21.05
CA VAL A 66 -4.11 -3.80 20.61
C VAL A 66 -3.01 -2.79 21.02
N SER A 67 -3.40 -1.53 21.22
CA SER A 67 -2.49 -0.45 21.61
C SER A 67 -1.91 -0.65 23.01
N PHE A 68 -0.58 -0.63 23.11
CA PHE A 68 0.16 -0.64 24.38
C PHE A 68 0.22 0.73 25.06
N PHE A 69 -0.08 1.81 24.33
CA PHE A 69 0.03 3.18 24.81
C PHE A 69 -1.13 4.04 24.31
N ASN A 70 -1.77 4.77 25.22
CA ASN A 70 -2.81 5.74 24.91
C ASN A 70 -2.22 7.14 24.88
N GLY A 71 -1.84 7.60 23.69
CA GLY A 71 -1.30 8.94 23.46
C GLY A 71 -2.35 10.05 23.46
N PRO A 72 -1.92 11.33 23.45
CA PRO A 72 -2.83 12.46 23.40
C PRO A 72 -3.66 12.46 22.11
N ALA A 73 -4.92 12.90 22.20
CA ALA A 73 -5.86 12.87 21.09
C ALA A 73 -5.38 13.66 19.85
N SER A 74 -4.62 14.74 20.04
CA SER A 74 -4.02 15.51 18.94
C SER A 74 -3.04 14.69 18.11
N LEU A 75 -2.19 13.90 18.76
CA LEU A 75 -1.23 13.03 18.09
C LEU A 75 -1.95 11.93 17.30
N LYS A 76 -3.04 11.38 17.84
CA LYS A 76 -3.86 10.39 17.13
C LYS A 76 -4.47 10.98 15.86
N ARG A 77 -4.98 12.21 15.91
CA ARG A 77 -5.52 12.90 14.72
C ARG A 77 -4.45 13.18 13.68
N LEU A 78 -3.24 13.59 14.12
CA LEU A 78 -2.11 13.78 13.22
C LEU A 78 -1.74 12.46 12.53
N ALA A 79 -1.61 11.38 13.30
CA ALA A 79 -1.32 10.04 12.78
C ALA A 79 -2.39 9.58 11.78
N LEU A 80 -3.68 9.85 12.04
CA LEU A 80 -4.76 9.56 11.09
C LEU A 80 -4.60 10.36 9.78
N GLY A 81 -4.18 11.62 9.86
CA GLY A 81 -3.88 12.44 8.69
C GLY A 81 -2.71 11.89 7.87
N VAL A 82 -1.63 11.49 8.55
CA VAL A 82 -0.45 10.87 7.91
C VAL A 82 -0.83 9.53 7.27
N TRP A 83 -1.62 8.70 7.95
CA TRP A 83 -2.16 7.45 7.43
C TRP A 83 -2.96 7.66 6.13
N ALA A 84 -3.90 8.60 6.14
CA ALA A 84 -4.70 8.91 4.95
C ALA A 84 -3.82 9.40 3.79
N LEU A 85 -2.84 10.27 4.09
CA LEU A 85 -1.87 10.74 3.10
C LEU A 85 -1.03 9.60 2.54
N GLY A 86 -0.58 8.67 3.38
CA GLY A 86 0.16 7.48 2.98
C GLY A 86 -0.62 6.63 1.97
N PHE A 87 -1.91 6.42 2.23
CA PHE A 87 -2.78 5.73 1.27
C PHE A 87 -3.01 6.51 -0.02
N ILE A 88 -3.15 7.84 0.03
CA ILE A 88 -3.23 8.67 -1.17
C ILE A 88 -1.96 8.48 -2.04
N LEU A 89 -0.77 8.50 -1.44
CA LEU A 89 0.49 8.24 -2.14
C LEU A 89 0.55 6.83 -2.74
N LEU A 90 0.05 5.82 -2.01
CA LEU A 90 -0.11 4.44 -2.50
C LEU A 90 -1.00 4.38 -3.74
N PHE A 91 -2.16 5.05 -3.73
CA PHE A 91 -3.06 5.10 -4.88
C PHE A 91 -2.42 5.82 -6.06
N ILE A 92 -1.84 7.01 -5.86
CA ILE A 92 -1.17 7.76 -6.92
C ILE A 92 -0.05 6.92 -7.53
N GLY A 93 0.77 6.25 -6.71
CA GLY A 93 1.83 5.38 -7.19
C GLY A 93 1.30 4.16 -7.96
N ARG A 94 0.27 3.50 -7.44
CA ARG A 94 -0.34 2.34 -8.10
C ARG A 94 -0.96 2.69 -9.45
N PHE A 95 -1.72 3.78 -9.52
CA PHE A 95 -2.37 4.23 -10.75
C PHE A 95 -1.37 4.83 -11.75
N GLY A 96 -0.38 5.60 -11.27
CA GLY A 96 0.64 6.20 -12.13
C GLY A 96 1.56 5.17 -12.79
N LEU A 97 1.80 4.02 -12.14
CA LEU A 97 2.50 2.89 -12.77
C LEU A 97 1.62 2.19 -13.83
N GLY A 98 0.31 2.16 -13.64
CA GLY A 98 -0.64 1.55 -14.58
C GLY A 98 -0.26 0.10 -14.93
N ASN A 99 -0.01 -0.16 -16.22
CA ASN A 99 0.40 -1.46 -16.74
C ASN A 99 1.86 -1.83 -16.45
N SER A 100 2.70 -0.88 -16.01
CA SER A 100 4.11 -1.11 -15.66
C SER A 100 4.28 -1.61 -14.22
N PHE A 101 3.21 -1.70 -13.43
CA PHE A 101 3.29 -2.13 -12.04
C PHE A 101 3.68 -3.61 -11.93
N ARG A 102 4.79 -3.91 -11.26
CA ARG A 102 5.23 -5.27 -10.97
C ARG A 102 5.53 -5.44 -9.48
N ILE A 103 5.26 -6.62 -8.95
CA ILE A 103 5.67 -7.05 -7.62
C ILE A 103 6.97 -7.85 -7.77
N GLY A 104 8.10 -7.21 -7.49
CA GLY A 104 9.42 -7.76 -7.79
C GLY A 104 10.09 -7.07 -8.98
N SER A 105 11.19 -7.65 -9.44
CA SER A 105 11.91 -7.16 -10.61
C SER A 105 11.13 -7.50 -11.88
N PRO A 106 10.93 -6.53 -12.79
CA PRO A 106 10.20 -6.79 -14.03
C PRO A 106 10.98 -7.79 -14.91
N ARG A 107 10.28 -8.76 -15.49
CA ARG A 107 10.84 -9.71 -16.49
C ARG A 107 10.96 -9.11 -17.88
N GLU A 108 10.18 -8.07 -18.13
CA GLU A 108 10.08 -7.37 -19.40
C GLU A 108 10.57 -5.93 -19.28
N SER A 109 10.90 -5.31 -20.41
CA SER A 109 11.29 -3.91 -20.42
C SER A 109 10.10 -3.02 -20.07
N THR A 110 10.21 -2.32 -18.95
CA THR A 110 9.22 -1.30 -18.55
C THR A 110 9.75 0.09 -18.89
N ARG A 111 8.85 1.00 -19.26
CA ARG A 111 9.23 2.41 -19.49
C ARG A 111 9.39 3.13 -18.15
N LEU A 112 10.46 3.92 -18.05
CA LEU A 112 10.68 4.81 -16.92
C LEU A 112 9.52 5.83 -16.82
N ARG A 113 8.98 6.00 -15.61
CA ARG A 113 7.96 7.01 -15.30
C ARG A 113 8.60 8.18 -14.58
N VAL A 114 8.48 9.36 -15.16
CA VAL A 114 9.01 10.62 -14.61
C VAL A 114 7.96 11.72 -14.56
N ASP A 115 6.68 11.38 -14.69
CA ASP A 115 5.59 12.37 -14.69
C ASP A 115 4.90 12.44 -13.32
N GLY A 116 4.26 13.58 -13.03
CA GLY A 116 3.50 13.78 -11.80
C GLY A 116 4.35 13.56 -10.54
N LEU A 117 3.85 12.76 -9.60
CA LEU A 117 4.53 12.46 -8.33
C LEU A 117 5.86 11.72 -8.51
N PHE A 118 6.05 11.01 -9.65
CA PHE A 118 7.30 10.34 -9.97
C PHE A 118 8.48 11.30 -10.24
N ARG A 119 8.20 12.61 -10.42
CA ARG A 119 9.22 13.67 -10.46
C ARG A 119 9.86 13.94 -9.11
N ILE A 120 9.09 13.74 -8.03
CA ILE A 120 9.48 14.07 -6.67
C ILE A 120 10.04 12.82 -5.96
N SER A 121 9.38 11.68 -6.13
CA SER A 121 9.83 10.40 -5.56
C SER A 121 9.86 9.32 -6.62
N ARG A 122 10.98 8.57 -6.70
CA ARG A 122 11.10 7.40 -7.56
C ARG A 122 10.21 6.23 -7.12
N ASN A 123 9.72 6.25 -5.88
CA ASN A 123 8.83 5.20 -5.36
C ASN A 123 7.77 5.78 -4.41
N PRO A 124 6.73 6.43 -4.96
CA PRO A 124 5.67 7.04 -4.16
C PRO A 124 4.88 5.99 -3.36
N MET A 125 4.81 4.74 -3.83
CA MET A 125 4.14 3.67 -3.10
C MET A 125 4.87 3.34 -1.80
N TYR A 126 6.20 3.20 -1.82
CA TYR A 126 6.95 2.96 -0.58
C TYR A 126 6.87 4.15 0.37
N LEU A 127 6.90 5.39 -0.14
CA LEU A 127 6.67 6.56 0.71
C LEU A 127 5.32 6.45 1.43
N GLY A 128 4.28 6.01 0.71
CA GLY A 128 2.95 5.79 1.29
C GLY A 128 2.87 4.65 2.31
N VAL A 129 3.61 3.55 2.11
CA VAL A 129 3.66 2.42 3.07
C VAL A 129 4.33 2.80 4.39
N TYR A 130 5.34 3.68 4.34
CA TYR A 130 6.12 4.09 5.51
C TYR A 130 5.64 5.40 6.17
N SER A 131 4.51 5.95 5.71
CA SER A 131 3.83 7.09 6.33
C SER A 131 2.92 6.60 7.46
#